data_AF-A0A2V1BDH6-F1
#
_entry.id   AF-A0A2V1BDH6-F1
#
_cell.length_a   1.000
_cell.length_b   1.000
_cell.length_c   1.000
_cell.angle_alpha   90.00
_cell.angle_beta   90.00
_cell.angle_gamma   90.00
#
_symmetry.space_group_name_H-M   'P 1'
#
loop_
_entity.id
_entity.type
_entity.pdbx_description
1 polymer ?
#
loop_
_entity_poly.entity_id
_entity_poly.type
_entity_poly.pdbx_seq_one_letter_code
_entity_poly.pdbx_strand_id
1 'polypeptide(L)'
;IASIIIALNVTTLRALRDGWYGSPQIINRCCDSYQHFLSEGEVELLDWTTEDGGVHFRAKIEEYVRDKNGEQMMEWLMDTRTSEFYSQLVDIELKKYRAAQAHSVLVLRADNLEIPEAYNYCTSYQSYVEQVVSNEQERRTFLKETLTRARWLLSAIKAAANDGSLGDQVLEILKLKVLALQEHYQDATAALFETPYDLLDQARDKWWESDISQVSSYRGQRSPAVVARAYESSSEGLLSTLSFFVPVILLLSCIPIALAWTHSPHEVGRNDDANFYQLIAGSLVQVLSLATLLYPTLFHSTFAGQSWLWTWTLAVISVACTFLSVLLYVFLPITWSMGLAFGGMVAQSLIVLQIVHAI
;
A
#
# COMPACT_ATOMS: atom_id res chain seq x y z
N ILE A 1 0.14 -28.67 3.20
CA ILE A 1 0.14 -27.21 3.42
C ILE A 1 1.53 -26.62 3.13
N ALA A 2 2.59 -27.08 3.82
CA ALA A 2 3.97 -26.62 3.62
C ALA A 2 4.41 -26.51 2.14
N SER A 3 4.24 -27.56 1.34
CA SER A 3 4.58 -27.52 -0.10
C SER A 3 3.88 -26.41 -0.88
N ILE A 4 2.63 -26.07 -0.52
CA ILE A 4 1.88 -25.01 -1.19
C ILE A 4 2.42 -23.64 -0.75
N ILE A 5 2.76 -23.47 0.53
CA ILE A 5 3.39 -22.24 1.05
C ILE A 5 4.74 -22.00 0.37
N ILE A 6 5.58 -23.02 0.22
CA ILE A 6 6.86 -22.89 -0.50
C ILE A 6 6.64 -22.55 -1.96
N ALA A 7 5.68 -23.21 -2.62
CA ALA A 7 5.34 -22.85 -4.00
C ALA A 7 4.96 -21.38 -4.12
N LEU A 8 4.14 -20.87 -3.20
CA LEU A 8 3.76 -19.46 -3.14
C LEU A 8 4.96 -18.55 -2.84
N ASN A 9 5.83 -18.94 -1.92
CA ASN A 9 7.04 -18.19 -1.56
C ASN A 9 7.94 -17.98 -2.78
N VAL A 10 8.22 -19.07 -3.52
CA VAL A 10 9.08 -19.05 -4.70
C VAL A 10 8.41 -18.30 -5.85
N THR A 11 7.10 -18.48 -6.08
CA THR A 11 6.39 -17.69 -7.11
C THR A 11 6.34 -16.20 -6.77
N THR A 12 6.29 -15.85 -5.49
CA THR A 12 6.36 -14.45 -5.03
C THR A 12 7.73 -13.85 -5.33
N LEU A 13 8.83 -14.57 -5.02
CA LEU A 13 10.18 -14.12 -5.36
C LEU A 13 10.32 -13.89 -6.87
N ARG A 14 9.83 -14.84 -7.68
CA ARG A 14 9.80 -14.70 -9.13
C ARG A 14 9.03 -13.46 -9.57
N ALA A 15 7.81 -13.28 -9.06
CA ALA A 15 6.95 -12.18 -9.45
C ALA A 15 7.63 -10.83 -9.18
N LEU A 16 8.23 -10.68 -7.98
CA LEU A 16 9.00 -9.51 -7.56
C LEU A 16 10.23 -9.26 -8.45
N ARG A 17 11.00 -10.30 -8.77
CA ARG A 17 12.19 -10.21 -9.64
C ARG A 17 11.81 -9.83 -11.08
N ASP A 18 10.81 -10.48 -11.64
CA ASP A 18 10.36 -10.26 -13.02
C ASP A 18 9.76 -8.87 -13.22
N GLY A 19 8.96 -8.38 -12.27
CA GLY A 19 8.27 -7.11 -12.46
C GLY A 19 9.19 -5.89 -12.33
N TRP A 20 10.37 -6.04 -11.71
CA TRP A 20 11.43 -5.04 -11.76
C TRP A 20 11.87 -4.73 -13.20
N TYR A 21 12.02 -5.77 -14.04
CA TYR A 21 12.51 -5.62 -15.41
C TYR A 21 11.44 -5.15 -16.40
N GLY A 22 10.16 -5.40 -16.13
CA GLY A 22 9.06 -5.04 -17.04
C GLY A 22 8.45 -3.66 -16.80
N SER A 23 8.49 -3.14 -15.58
CA SER A 23 7.90 -1.83 -15.23
C SER A 23 8.44 -1.33 -13.89
N PRO A 24 9.60 -0.64 -13.86
CA PRO A 24 10.24 -0.19 -12.61
C PRO A 24 9.39 0.80 -11.80
N GLN A 25 8.37 1.40 -12.41
CA GLN A 25 7.40 2.27 -11.73
C GLN A 25 6.37 1.48 -10.89
N ILE A 26 6.21 0.19 -11.16
CA ILE A 26 5.16 -0.65 -10.56
C ILE A 26 5.68 -1.40 -9.32
N ILE A 27 7.00 -1.62 -9.18
CA ILE A 27 7.55 -2.47 -8.12
C ILE A 27 8.68 -1.76 -7.38
N ASN A 28 8.40 -1.52 -6.10
CA ASN A 28 9.33 -0.95 -5.13
C ASN A 28 10.49 -1.92 -4.81
N ARG A 29 11.54 -1.40 -4.16
CA ARG A 29 12.83 -2.06 -3.80
C ARG A 29 12.75 -3.30 -2.88
N CYS A 30 11.62 -3.99 -2.84
CA CYS A 30 11.33 -5.00 -1.83
C CYS A 30 11.88 -6.41 -2.17
N CYS A 31 12.38 -6.64 -3.40
CA CYS A 31 12.92 -7.95 -3.81
C CYS A 31 14.10 -8.38 -2.92
N ASP A 32 15.06 -7.49 -2.67
CA ASP A 32 16.24 -7.80 -1.84
C ASP A 32 15.81 -8.16 -0.41
N SER A 33 14.85 -7.41 0.14
CA SER A 33 14.29 -7.70 1.47
C SER A 33 13.56 -9.05 1.51
N TYR A 34 12.81 -9.39 0.46
CA TYR A 34 12.06 -10.64 0.39
C TYR A 34 12.95 -11.87 0.31
N GLN A 35 14.03 -11.81 -0.47
CA GLN A 35 14.97 -12.92 -0.62
C GLN A 35 15.60 -13.33 0.72
N HIS A 36 15.81 -12.38 1.65
CA HIS A 36 16.33 -12.67 2.99
C HIS A 36 15.36 -13.45 3.89
N PHE A 37 14.08 -13.54 3.54
CA PHE A 37 13.10 -14.36 4.27
C PHE A 37 13.06 -15.82 3.78
N LEU A 38 13.71 -16.13 2.65
CA LEU A 38 13.71 -17.46 2.07
C LEU A 38 15.00 -18.21 2.42
N SER A 39 14.87 -19.52 2.58
CA SER A 39 16.03 -20.41 2.67
C SER A 39 16.75 -20.52 1.33
N GLU A 40 18.05 -20.83 1.34
CA GLU A 40 18.86 -21.01 0.13
C GLU A 40 18.22 -22.03 -0.84
N GLY A 41 17.72 -23.15 -0.30
CA GLY A 41 17.01 -24.16 -1.10
C GLY A 41 15.70 -23.65 -1.71
N GLU A 42 14.98 -22.72 -1.07
CA GLU A 42 13.82 -22.07 -1.69
C GLU A 42 14.23 -21.14 -2.84
N VAL A 43 15.37 -20.45 -2.71
CA VAL A 43 15.91 -19.59 -3.78
C VAL A 43 16.35 -20.45 -4.98
N GLU A 44 16.99 -21.59 -4.75
CA GLU A 44 17.38 -22.54 -5.81
C GLU A 44 16.16 -23.11 -6.56
N LEU A 45 15.01 -23.26 -5.90
CA LEU A 45 13.76 -23.70 -6.55
C LEU A 45 13.23 -22.70 -7.58
N LEU A 46 13.72 -21.46 -7.59
CA LEU A 46 13.30 -20.43 -8.54
C LEU A 46 13.59 -20.82 -9.99
N ASP A 47 14.75 -21.44 -10.25
CA ASP A 47 15.19 -21.83 -11.60
C ASP A 47 14.25 -22.88 -12.24
N TRP A 48 13.56 -23.65 -11.40
CA TRP A 48 12.60 -24.66 -11.84
C TRP A 48 11.23 -24.09 -12.19
N THR A 49 10.95 -22.82 -11.89
CA THR A 49 9.64 -22.21 -12.20
C THR A 49 9.44 -21.94 -13.69
N THR A 50 10.53 -21.84 -14.46
CA THR A 50 10.51 -21.56 -15.90
C THR A 50 10.50 -22.82 -16.76
N GLU A 51 10.84 -23.97 -16.20
CA GLU A 51 10.89 -25.24 -16.93
C GLU A 51 9.49 -25.87 -17.08
N ASP A 52 9.12 -26.20 -18.32
CA ASP A 52 7.97 -27.02 -18.71
C ASP A 52 6.61 -26.66 -18.09
N GLY A 53 6.32 -25.36 -17.95
CA GLY A 53 5.00 -24.91 -17.46
C GLY A 53 4.67 -25.39 -16.06
N GLY A 54 5.69 -25.53 -15.19
CA GLY A 54 5.50 -25.76 -13.75
C GLY A 54 5.27 -27.21 -13.32
N VAL A 55 5.30 -28.19 -14.24
CA VAL A 55 5.16 -29.62 -13.88
C VAL A 55 6.35 -30.09 -13.03
N HIS A 56 7.57 -29.82 -13.49
CA HIS A 56 8.79 -30.18 -12.75
C HIS A 56 8.94 -29.39 -11.45
N PHE A 57 8.51 -28.13 -11.46
CA PHE A 57 8.51 -27.27 -10.28
C PHE A 57 7.79 -27.92 -9.09
N ARG A 58 6.61 -28.49 -9.30
CA ARG A 58 5.85 -29.16 -8.23
C ARG A 58 6.60 -30.38 -7.68
N ALA A 59 7.13 -31.23 -8.57
CA ALA A 59 7.87 -32.42 -8.16
C ALA A 59 9.11 -32.04 -7.32
N LYS A 60 9.81 -30.97 -7.71
CA LYS A 60 10.98 -30.45 -6.98
C LYS A 60 10.63 -29.87 -5.62
N ILE A 61 9.50 -29.18 -5.49
CA ILE A 61 9.00 -28.73 -4.18
C ILE A 61 8.66 -29.93 -3.30
N GLU A 62 8.00 -30.96 -3.84
CA GLU A 62 7.65 -32.15 -3.07
C GLU A 62 8.89 -32.94 -2.61
N GLU A 63 9.92 -33.01 -3.44
CA GLU A 63 11.25 -33.53 -3.08
C GLU A 63 11.88 -32.69 -1.96
N TYR A 64 11.94 -31.36 -2.14
CA TYR A 64 12.51 -30.44 -1.16
C TYR A 64 11.83 -30.52 0.21
N VAL A 65 10.49 -30.61 0.24
CA VAL A 65 9.72 -30.72 1.48
C VAL A 65 9.91 -32.07 2.15
N ARG A 66 10.06 -33.15 1.38
CA ARG A 66 10.23 -34.51 1.93
C ARG A 66 11.50 -34.64 2.76
N ASP A 67 12.54 -33.88 2.41
CA ASP A 67 13.83 -33.91 3.09
C ASP A 67 13.86 -33.07 4.38
N LYS A 68 12.76 -32.38 4.72
CA LYS A 68 12.68 -31.54 5.93
C LYS A 68 12.02 -32.26 7.10
N ASN A 69 12.43 -31.87 8.30
CA ASN A 69 11.82 -32.37 9.52
C ASN A 69 10.51 -31.62 9.85
N GLY A 70 9.73 -32.16 10.80
CA GLY A 70 8.46 -31.55 11.21
C GLY A 70 8.60 -30.15 11.80
N GLU A 71 9.72 -29.83 12.45
CA GLU A 71 9.98 -28.51 13.03
C GLU A 71 10.15 -27.44 11.94
N GLN A 72 10.91 -27.74 10.89
CA GLN A 72 11.08 -26.85 9.73
C GLN A 72 9.77 -26.65 8.97
N MET A 73 8.96 -27.71 8.84
CA MET A 73 7.63 -27.57 8.26
C MET A 73 6.78 -26.62 9.10
N MET A 74 6.80 -26.78 10.42
CA MET A 74 6.05 -25.91 11.33
C MET A 74 6.54 -24.46 11.27
N GLU A 75 7.85 -24.23 11.17
CA GLU A 75 8.43 -22.90 10.99
C GLU A 75 7.84 -22.21 9.75
N TRP A 76 7.73 -22.90 8.61
CA TRP A 76 7.10 -22.34 7.41
C TRP A 76 5.62 -22.02 7.56
N LEU A 77 4.87 -22.85 8.31
CA LEU A 77 3.46 -22.55 8.59
C LEU A 77 3.32 -21.31 9.48
N MET A 78 4.24 -21.15 10.44
CA MET A 78 4.23 -20.06 11.43
C MET A 78 4.88 -18.77 10.93
N ASP A 79 5.67 -18.81 9.86
CA ASP A 79 6.36 -17.64 9.34
C ASP A 79 5.36 -16.64 8.73
N THR A 80 5.16 -15.51 9.39
CA THR A 80 4.27 -14.45 8.92
C THR A 80 4.96 -13.50 7.94
N ARG A 81 6.29 -13.44 7.89
CA ARG A 81 7.07 -12.42 7.16
C ARG A 81 6.81 -12.45 5.65
N THR A 82 6.64 -13.64 5.07
CA THR A 82 6.37 -13.78 3.63
C THR A 82 4.95 -13.39 3.24
N SER A 83 4.01 -13.38 4.20
CA SER A 83 2.58 -13.23 3.92
C SER A 83 2.23 -11.84 3.38
N GLU A 84 2.97 -10.81 3.80
CA GLU A 84 2.79 -9.43 3.34
C GLU A 84 3.04 -9.26 1.83
N PHE A 85 3.78 -10.19 1.22
CA PHE A 85 4.11 -10.17 -0.20
C PHE A 85 3.15 -10.99 -1.05
N TYR A 86 2.25 -11.77 -0.43
CA TYR A 86 1.28 -12.57 -1.18
C TYR A 86 0.20 -11.73 -1.88
N SER A 87 -0.16 -10.57 -1.33
CA SER A 87 -1.03 -9.62 -2.05
C SER A 87 -0.32 -9.06 -3.28
N GLN A 88 0.96 -8.69 -3.12
CA GLN A 88 1.79 -8.21 -4.22
C GLN A 88 1.96 -9.26 -5.32
N LEU A 89 2.12 -10.55 -4.97
CA LEU A 89 2.19 -11.64 -5.95
C LEU A 89 0.98 -11.60 -6.92
N VAL A 90 -0.24 -11.55 -6.38
CA VAL A 90 -1.46 -11.57 -7.21
C VAL A 90 -1.57 -10.29 -8.04
N ASP A 91 -1.30 -9.13 -7.44
CA ASP A 91 -1.33 -7.84 -8.14
C ASP A 91 -0.31 -7.74 -9.28
N ILE A 92 0.93 -8.16 -9.04
CA ILE A 92 2.01 -8.15 -10.03
C ILE A 92 1.65 -9.05 -11.21
N GLU A 93 1.22 -10.29 -10.96
CA GLU A 93 0.84 -11.21 -12.03
C GLU A 93 -0.39 -10.73 -12.80
N LEU A 94 -1.37 -10.12 -12.11
CA LEU A 94 -2.52 -9.48 -12.74
C LEU A 94 -2.12 -8.33 -13.66
N LYS A 95 -1.25 -7.43 -13.21
CA LYS A 95 -0.75 -6.30 -14.00
C LYS A 95 0.05 -6.77 -15.22
N LYS A 96 0.92 -7.76 -15.06
CA LYS A 96 1.66 -8.38 -16.17
C LYS A 96 0.72 -8.99 -17.21
N TYR A 97 -0.29 -9.74 -16.76
CA TYR A 97 -1.29 -10.32 -17.66
C TYR A 97 -2.07 -9.25 -18.42
N ARG A 98 -2.59 -8.22 -17.73
CA ARG A 98 -3.33 -7.11 -18.37
C ARG A 98 -2.46 -6.35 -19.39
N ALA A 99 -1.19 -6.11 -19.07
CA ALA A 99 -0.26 -5.47 -20.00
C ALA A 99 -0.03 -6.33 -21.26
N ALA A 100 0.23 -7.63 -21.09
CA ALA A 100 0.41 -8.56 -22.20
C ALA A 100 -0.86 -8.70 -23.06
N GLN A 101 -2.03 -8.76 -22.43
CA GLN A 101 -3.32 -8.80 -23.11
C GLN A 101 -3.58 -7.53 -23.92
N ALA A 102 -3.35 -6.34 -23.33
CA ALA A 102 -3.51 -5.07 -24.03
C ALA A 102 -2.57 -4.97 -25.25
N HIS A 103 -1.33 -5.43 -25.10
CA HIS A 103 -0.34 -5.46 -26.18
C HIS A 103 -0.75 -6.41 -27.31
N SER A 104 -1.21 -7.62 -26.98
CA SER A 104 -1.74 -8.61 -27.93
C SER A 104 -2.95 -8.07 -28.70
N VAL A 105 -3.93 -7.48 -28.00
CA VAL A 105 -5.11 -6.87 -28.64
C VAL A 105 -4.73 -5.74 -29.59
N LEU A 106 -3.73 -4.93 -29.23
CA LEU A 106 -3.26 -3.82 -30.06
C LEU A 106 -2.56 -4.33 -31.33
N VAL A 107 -1.68 -5.33 -31.19
CA VAL A 107 -0.94 -5.93 -32.31
C VAL A 107 -1.87 -6.70 -33.26
N LEU A 108 -2.85 -7.44 -32.74
CA LEU A 108 -3.82 -8.17 -33.56
C LEU A 108 -4.78 -7.26 -34.35
N ARG A 109 -4.95 -5.99 -33.92
CA ARG A 109 -5.82 -5.01 -34.58
C ARG A 109 -5.10 -4.14 -35.60
N ALA A 110 -3.78 -4.04 -35.52
CA ALA A 110 -2.99 -3.18 -36.39
C ALA A 110 -2.45 -3.96 -37.60
N ASP A 111 -2.53 -3.36 -38.79
CA ASP A 111 -2.03 -3.96 -40.02
C ASP A 111 -0.49 -3.90 -40.11
N ASN A 112 0.12 -2.85 -39.54
CA ASN A 112 1.57 -2.65 -39.50
C ASN A 112 1.99 -1.69 -38.36
N LEU A 113 2.45 -2.23 -37.24
CA LEU A 113 3.16 -1.45 -36.22
C LEU A 113 4.67 -1.59 -36.39
N GLU A 114 5.38 -0.52 -36.10
CA GLU A 114 6.83 -0.59 -35.93
C GLU A 114 7.15 -1.57 -34.79
N ILE A 115 8.02 -2.55 -35.06
CA ILE A 115 8.42 -3.56 -34.09
C ILE A 115 9.26 -2.85 -33.01
N PRO A 116 8.86 -2.88 -31.74
CA PRO A 116 9.65 -2.25 -30.67
C PRO A 116 11.05 -2.86 -30.60
N GLU A 117 12.04 -2.07 -30.19
CA GLU A 117 13.45 -2.51 -30.08
C GLU A 117 13.61 -3.77 -29.20
N ALA A 118 12.77 -3.93 -28.18
CA ALA A 118 12.72 -5.11 -27.32
C ALA A 118 12.40 -6.43 -28.07
N TYR A 119 11.86 -6.34 -29.29
CA TYR A 119 11.52 -7.46 -30.17
C TYR A 119 12.35 -7.46 -31.46
N ASN A 120 13.53 -6.83 -31.46
CA ASN A 120 14.42 -6.75 -32.64
C ASN A 120 14.87 -8.12 -33.19
N TYR A 121 14.72 -9.20 -32.41
CA TYR A 121 14.99 -10.57 -32.84
C TYR A 121 13.88 -11.14 -33.74
N CYS A 122 12.70 -10.51 -33.80
CA CYS A 122 11.62 -10.88 -34.72
C CYS A 122 11.94 -10.34 -36.12
N THR A 123 12.14 -11.23 -37.09
CA THR A 123 12.49 -10.86 -38.48
C THR A 123 11.32 -10.37 -39.31
N SER A 124 10.09 -10.56 -38.83
CA SER A 124 8.85 -10.16 -39.52
C SER A 124 7.76 -9.76 -38.53
N TYR A 125 6.79 -8.97 -38.99
CA TYR A 125 5.62 -8.59 -38.18
C TYR A 125 4.84 -9.82 -37.71
N GLN A 126 4.71 -10.86 -38.56
CA GLN A 126 4.05 -12.11 -38.20
C GLN A 126 4.77 -12.82 -37.04
N SER A 127 6.10 -12.91 -37.07
CA SER A 127 6.88 -13.48 -35.97
C SER A 127 6.73 -12.66 -34.67
N TYR A 128 6.60 -11.34 -34.78
CA TYR A 128 6.31 -10.47 -33.64
C TYR A 128 4.91 -10.71 -33.06
N VAL A 129 3.87 -10.83 -33.91
CA VAL A 129 2.50 -11.16 -33.49
C VAL A 129 2.48 -12.50 -32.74
N GLU A 130 3.12 -13.53 -33.30
CA GLU A 130 3.21 -14.86 -32.68
C GLU A 130 3.88 -14.80 -31.31
N GLN A 131 4.96 -14.03 -31.18
CA GLN A 131 5.67 -13.86 -29.92
C GLN A 131 4.83 -13.12 -28.86
N VAL A 132 4.10 -12.07 -29.26
CA VAL A 132 3.23 -11.30 -28.35
C VAL A 132 2.08 -12.17 -27.85
N VAL A 133 1.43 -12.94 -28.74
CA VAL A 133 0.36 -13.88 -28.37
C VAL A 133 0.88 -14.99 -27.45
N SER A 134 2.08 -15.53 -27.74
CA SER A 134 2.74 -16.52 -26.88
C SER A 134 2.99 -15.98 -25.47
N ASN A 135 3.54 -14.76 -25.37
CA ASN A 135 3.77 -14.08 -24.09
C ASN A 135 2.46 -13.80 -23.33
N GLU A 136 1.39 -13.38 -24.00
CA GLU A 136 0.07 -13.25 -23.36
C GLU A 136 -0.38 -14.57 -22.74
N GLN A 137 -0.30 -15.66 -23.51
CA GLN A 137 -0.73 -16.99 -23.07
C GLN A 137 0.13 -17.53 -21.92
N GLU A 138 1.43 -17.24 -21.93
CA GLU A 138 2.34 -17.54 -20.82
C GLU A 138 1.92 -16.81 -19.55
N ARG A 139 1.71 -15.49 -19.60
CA ARG A 139 1.28 -14.68 -18.44
C ARG A 139 -0.09 -15.10 -17.94
N ARG A 140 -1.01 -15.46 -18.84
CA ARG A 140 -2.32 -16.03 -18.51
C ARG A 140 -2.19 -17.32 -17.70
N THR A 141 -1.26 -18.20 -18.11
CA THR A 141 -1.00 -19.49 -17.44
C THR A 141 -0.44 -19.26 -16.04
N PHE A 142 0.55 -18.38 -15.88
CA PHE A 142 1.12 -18.06 -14.56
C PHE A 142 0.11 -17.47 -13.58
N LEU A 143 -0.73 -16.52 -14.03
CA LEU A 143 -1.79 -15.97 -13.19
C LEU A 143 -2.77 -17.07 -12.77
N LYS A 144 -3.19 -17.92 -13.71
CA LYS A 144 -4.12 -19.03 -13.42
C LYS A 144 -3.53 -20.02 -12.41
N GLU A 145 -2.27 -20.38 -12.54
CA GLU A 145 -1.60 -21.25 -11.58
C GLU A 145 -1.49 -20.63 -10.19
N THR A 146 -1.18 -19.33 -10.12
CA THR A 146 -1.13 -18.57 -8.86
C THR A 146 -2.48 -18.61 -8.14
N LEU A 147 -3.57 -18.34 -8.86
CA LEU A 147 -4.92 -18.43 -8.31
C LEU A 147 -5.29 -19.86 -7.90
N THR A 148 -4.80 -20.86 -8.63
CA THR A 148 -5.03 -22.28 -8.31
C THR A 148 -4.29 -22.69 -7.04
N ARG A 149 -3.02 -22.26 -6.86
CA ARG A 149 -2.23 -22.50 -5.64
C ARG A 149 -2.90 -21.88 -4.42
N ALA A 150 -3.43 -20.67 -4.53
CA ALA A 150 -4.19 -20.03 -3.45
C ALA A 150 -5.45 -20.84 -3.05
N ARG A 151 -6.21 -21.37 -4.03
CA ARG A 151 -7.38 -22.25 -3.73
C ARG A 151 -6.96 -23.56 -3.10
N TRP A 152 -5.87 -24.16 -3.56
CA TRP A 152 -5.33 -25.39 -2.96
C TRP A 152 -4.85 -25.16 -1.53
N LEU A 153 -4.24 -24.00 -1.24
CA LEU A 153 -3.87 -23.61 0.11
C LEU A 153 -5.12 -23.58 1.00
N LEU A 154 -6.15 -22.83 0.60
CA LEU A 154 -7.40 -22.73 1.36
C LEU A 154 -8.05 -24.10 1.59
N SER A 155 -8.14 -24.92 0.54
CA SER A 155 -8.73 -26.26 0.62
C SER A 155 -7.96 -27.18 1.57
N ALA A 156 -6.62 -27.10 1.54
CA ALA A 156 -5.77 -27.88 2.43
C ALA A 156 -5.87 -27.41 3.89
N ILE A 157 -5.97 -26.09 4.13
CA ILE A 157 -6.20 -25.53 5.48
C ILE A 157 -7.55 -26.02 6.00
N LYS A 158 -8.61 -25.94 5.18
CA LYS A 158 -9.96 -26.38 5.55
C LYS A 158 -10.01 -27.86 5.91
N ALA A 159 -9.36 -28.73 5.11
CA ALA A 159 -9.27 -30.15 5.41
C ALA A 159 -8.53 -30.39 6.75
N ALA A 160 -7.35 -29.77 6.92
CA ALA A 160 -6.54 -29.95 8.11
C ALA A 160 -7.20 -29.40 9.39
N ALA A 161 -7.97 -28.31 9.28
CA ALA A 161 -8.75 -27.74 10.37
C ALA A 161 -9.91 -28.67 10.78
N ASN A 162 -10.66 -29.21 9.80
CA ASN A 162 -11.74 -30.15 10.06
C ASN A 162 -11.25 -31.45 10.74
N ASP A 163 -10.02 -31.87 10.40
CA ASP A 163 -9.37 -33.04 10.99
C ASP A 163 -8.79 -32.77 12.40
N GLY A 164 -8.84 -31.52 12.89
CA GLY A 164 -8.26 -31.12 14.18
C GLY A 164 -6.73 -31.19 14.21
N SER A 165 -6.09 -31.22 13.05
CA SER A 165 -4.63 -31.35 12.92
C SER A 165 -3.87 -30.02 13.06
N LEU A 166 -4.58 -28.89 13.01
CA LEU A 166 -4.02 -27.55 13.17
C LEU A 166 -4.37 -26.99 14.55
N GLY A 167 -3.37 -26.52 15.29
CA GLY A 167 -3.61 -25.72 16.49
C GLY A 167 -4.15 -24.33 16.16
N ASP A 168 -4.91 -23.72 17.07
CA ASP A 168 -5.57 -22.41 16.87
C ASP A 168 -4.59 -21.32 16.39
N GLN A 169 -3.39 -21.28 16.96
CA GLN A 169 -2.38 -20.29 16.60
C GLN A 169 -1.92 -20.44 15.14
N VAL A 170 -1.72 -21.69 14.68
CA VAL A 170 -1.33 -21.98 13.29
C VAL A 170 -2.45 -21.59 12.34
N LEU A 171 -3.69 -21.89 12.71
CA LEU A 171 -4.86 -21.58 11.91
C LEU A 171 -5.02 -20.06 11.70
N GLU A 172 -4.83 -19.25 12.75
CA GLU A 172 -4.86 -17.79 12.64
C GLU A 172 -3.73 -17.24 11.73
N ILE A 173 -2.53 -17.80 11.78
CA ILE A 173 -1.44 -17.39 10.87
C ILE A 173 -1.74 -17.78 9.42
N LEU A 174 -2.25 -18.99 9.19
CA LEU A 174 -2.66 -19.44 7.86
C LEU A 174 -3.81 -18.59 7.29
N LYS A 175 -4.73 -18.14 8.15
CA LYS A 175 -5.79 -17.20 7.79
C LYS A 175 -5.23 -15.86 7.33
N LEU A 176 -4.22 -15.30 8.00
CA LEU A 176 -3.54 -14.08 7.55
C LEU A 176 -2.95 -14.25 6.14
N LYS A 177 -2.31 -15.40 5.86
CA LYS A 177 -1.78 -15.72 4.53
C LYS A 177 -2.88 -15.78 3.45
N VAL A 178 -4.02 -16.39 3.77
CA VAL A 178 -5.17 -16.46 2.85
C VAL A 178 -5.78 -15.08 2.62
N LEU A 179 -5.90 -14.25 3.66
CA LEU A 179 -6.42 -12.88 3.54
C LEU A 179 -5.50 -12.02 2.67
N ALA A 180 -4.18 -12.16 2.78
CA ALA A 180 -3.25 -11.48 1.88
C ALA A 180 -3.44 -11.90 0.42
N LEU A 181 -3.67 -13.20 0.16
CA LEU A 181 -3.98 -13.69 -1.19
C LEU A 181 -5.33 -13.21 -1.72
N GLN A 182 -6.31 -12.91 -0.85
CA GLN A 182 -7.66 -12.48 -1.23
C GLN A 182 -7.70 -11.05 -1.79
N GLU A 183 -6.79 -10.15 -1.38
CA GLU A 183 -6.84 -8.69 -1.67
C GLU A 183 -7.08 -8.37 -3.16
N HIS A 184 -6.41 -9.10 -4.07
CA HIS A 184 -6.53 -8.92 -5.52
C HIS A 184 -7.11 -10.15 -6.24
N TYR A 185 -7.60 -11.13 -5.49
CA TYR A 185 -8.05 -12.40 -6.04
C TYR A 185 -9.27 -12.23 -6.95
N GLN A 186 -10.25 -11.43 -6.51
CA GLN A 186 -11.48 -11.18 -7.25
C GLN A 186 -11.19 -10.50 -8.60
N ASP A 187 -10.33 -9.48 -8.61
CA ASP A 187 -9.93 -8.79 -9.84
C ASP A 187 -9.17 -9.69 -10.80
N ALA A 188 -8.31 -10.57 -10.26
CA ALA A 188 -7.58 -11.55 -11.04
C ALA A 188 -8.48 -12.63 -11.65
N THR A 189 -9.50 -13.09 -10.91
CA THR A 189 -10.49 -14.01 -11.48
C THR A 189 -11.36 -13.34 -12.52
N ALA A 190 -11.78 -12.09 -12.32
CA ALA A 190 -12.53 -11.30 -13.29
C ALA A 190 -11.75 -11.10 -14.61
N ALA A 191 -10.43 -11.00 -14.53
CA ALA A 191 -9.57 -10.86 -15.71
C ALA A 191 -9.43 -12.17 -16.50
N LEU A 192 -9.43 -13.33 -15.82
CA LEU A 192 -9.21 -14.64 -16.46
C LEU A 192 -10.48 -15.39 -16.85
N PHE A 193 -11.57 -15.15 -16.11
CA PHE A 193 -12.83 -15.89 -16.20
C PHE A 193 -14.00 -14.92 -16.37
N GLU A 194 -15.10 -15.39 -16.96
CA GLU A 194 -16.30 -14.56 -17.17
C GLU A 194 -17.01 -14.20 -15.86
N THR A 195 -16.90 -15.05 -14.84
CA THR A 195 -17.54 -14.85 -13.54
C THR A 195 -16.48 -14.62 -12.46
N PRO A 196 -16.43 -13.44 -11.82
CA PRO A 196 -15.55 -13.21 -10.69
C PRO A 196 -16.02 -14.03 -9.49
N TYR A 197 -15.07 -14.54 -8.71
CA TYR A 197 -15.36 -15.20 -7.45
C TYR A 197 -14.27 -14.90 -6.43
N ASP A 198 -14.67 -14.84 -5.17
CA ASP A 198 -13.75 -14.66 -4.06
C ASP A 198 -13.02 -15.97 -3.75
N LEU A 199 -11.77 -15.87 -3.31
CA LEU A 199 -11.07 -17.01 -2.72
C LEU A 199 -11.79 -17.41 -1.43
N LEU A 200 -12.25 -16.40 -0.68
CA LEU A 200 -12.80 -16.53 0.65
C LEU A 200 -14.16 -15.82 0.77
N ASP A 201 -15.25 -16.58 0.94
CA ASP A 201 -16.55 -15.97 1.23
C ASP A 201 -16.70 -15.77 2.74
N GLN A 202 -16.25 -14.61 3.24
CA GLN A 202 -16.28 -14.28 4.67
C GLN A 202 -17.69 -14.37 5.28
N ALA A 203 -18.75 -14.21 4.49
CA ALA A 203 -20.11 -14.30 5.00
C ALA A 203 -20.56 -15.74 5.23
N ARG A 204 -20.03 -16.69 4.46
CA ARG A 204 -20.43 -18.11 4.48
C ARG A 204 -19.45 -19.01 5.22
N ASP A 205 -18.17 -18.72 5.13
CA ASP A 205 -17.11 -19.57 5.70
C ASP A 205 -16.83 -19.17 7.15
N LYS A 206 -17.55 -19.78 8.10
CA LYS A 206 -17.33 -19.61 9.55
C LYS A 206 -16.42 -20.67 10.17
N TRP A 207 -15.87 -21.58 9.36
CA TRP A 207 -15.16 -22.76 9.84
C TRP A 207 -13.81 -22.45 10.51
N TRP A 208 -13.24 -21.24 10.31
CA TRP A 208 -12.05 -20.76 11.04
C TRP A 208 -12.38 -19.90 12.26
N GLU A 209 -13.66 -19.62 12.56
CA GLU A 209 -14.01 -18.89 13.78
C GLU A 209 -13.97 -19.88 14.94
N SER A 210 -12.87 -19.91 15.71
CA SER A 210 -12.79 -20.72 16.92
C SER A 210 -13.95 -20.34 17.85
N ASP A 211 -14.70 -21.33 18.36
CA ASP A 211 -15.84 -21.15 19.28
C ASP A 211 -15.49 -20.31 20.54
N ILE A 212 -14.19 -20.20 20.85
CA ILE A 212 -13.63 -19.35 21.90
C ILE A 212 -14.03 -17.88 21.73
N SER A 213 -14.26 -17.42 20.50
CA SER A 213 -14.68 -16.07 20.17
C SER A 213 -16.10 -15.75 20.68
N GLN A 214 -16.96 -16.76 20.88
CA GLN A 214 -18.31 -16.54 21.40
C GLN A 214 -18.35 -16.30 22.92
N VAL A 215 -17.36 -16.78 23.68
CA VAL A 215 -17.36 -16.70 25.15
C VAL A 215 -16.96 -15.30 25.66
N SER A 216 -16.37 -14.44 24.83
CA SER A 216 -15.91 -13.09 25.21
C SER A 216 -16.82 -11.93 24.78
N SER A 217 -18.05 -12.22 24.32
CA SER A 217 -19.02 -11.22 23.83
C SER A 217 -19.63 -10.27 24.89
N TYR A 218 -19.07 -10.18 26.10
CA TYR A 218 -19.37 -9.16 27.11
C TYR A 218 -18.28 -8.08 27.22
N ARG A 219 -17.92 -7.43 26.10
CA ARG A 219 -17.52 -6.01 26.07
C ARG A 219 -17.39 -5.55 24.63
N GLY A 220 -18.10 -4.47 24.30
CA GLY A 220 -18.15 -3.87 22.96
C GLY A 220 -16.78 -3.37 22.48
N GLN A 221 -15.97 -4.30 21.99
CA GLN A 221 -14.71 -4.02 21.33
C GLN A 221 -14.96 -4.23 19.84
N ARG A 222 -15.15 -3.11 19.13
CA ARG A 222 -15.26 -3.07 17.68
C ARG A 222 -14.13 -3.88 17.06
N SER A 223 -14.50 -4.86 16.23
CA SER A 223 -13.58 -5.63 15.40
C SER A 223 -12.56 -4.71 14.72
N PRO A 224 -11.25 -4.93 14.85
CA PRO A 224 -10.27 -4.15 14.11
C PRO A 224 -10.37 -4.56 12.64
N ALA A 225 -11.07 -3.76 11.85
CA ALA A 225 -10.93 -3.73 10.40
C ALA A 225 -9.57 -3.08 10.06
N VAL A 226 -8.47 -3.76 10.39
CA VAL A 226 -7.10 -3.32 10.07
C VAL A 226 -6.21 -4.56 9.93
N VAL A 227 -6.32 -5.25 8.80
CA VAL A 227 -5.22 -6.10 8.29
C VAL A 227 -5.04 -5.81 6.81
N ALA A 228 -4.67 -4.55 6.56
CA ALA A 228 -4.02 -4.07 5.35
C ALA A 228 -3.38 -2.72 5.71
N ARG A 229 -2.40 -2.73 6.63
CA ARG A 229 -1.40 -1.66 6.64
C ARG A 229 -0.40 -1.99 5.53
N ALA A 230 -0.81 -1.74 4.30
CA ALA A 230 0.11 -1.70 3.17
C ALA A 230 1.05 -0.52 3.42
N TYR A 231 2.36 -0.81 3.47
CA TYR A 231 3.46 0.10 3.82
C TYR A 231 3.64 0.40 5.33
N GLU A 232 4.22 -0.55 6.07
CA GLU A 232 5.38 -0.15 6.88
C GLU A 232 6.50 0.20 5.90
N SER A 233 6.37 1.39 5.30
CA SER A 233 7.49 2.01 4.64
C SER A 233 8.58 2.20 5.69
N SER A 234 9.83 2.20 5.28
CA SER A 234 11.00 2.61 6.06
C SER A 234 10.93 4.04 6.64
N SER A 235 9.73 4.63 6.75
CA SER A 235 9.39 5.92 7.29
C SER A 235 9.13 5.94 8.79
N GLU A 236 9.20 4.84 9.56
CA GLU A 236 9.10 4.98 11.04
C GLU A 236 10.12 6.00 11.57
N GLY A 237 11.34 6.00 11.00
CA GLY A 237 12.35 7.02 11.29
C GLY A 237 11.96 8.43 10.79
N LEU A 238 11.37 8.57 9.61
CA LEU A 238 10.96 9.86 9.04
C LEU A 238 9.73 10.45 9.74
N LEU A 239 8.74 9.64 10.09
CA LEU A 239 7.54 10.01 10.84
C LEU A 239 7.90 10.41 12.28
N SER A 240 8.79 9.65 12.93
CA SER A 240 9.30 9.96 14.26
C SER A 240 10.12 11.26 14.26
N THR A 241 11.02 11.42 13.30
CA THR A 241 11.81 12.67 13.18
C THR A 241 10.94 13.87 12.83
N LEU A 242 10.00 13.76 11.89
CA LEU A 242 9.08 14.86 11.56
C LEU A 242 8.20 15.25 12.75
N SER A 243 7.69 14.27 13.50
CA SER A 243 6.91 14.49 14.72
C SER A 243 7.70 15.16 15.83
N PHE A 244 9.03 15.01 15.85
CA PHE A 244 9.91 15.72 16.78
C PHE A 244 10.29 17.12 16.27
N PHE A 245 10.68 17.25 15.00
CA PHE A 245 11.18 18.51 14.44
C PHE A 245 10.07 19.56 14.29
N VAL A 246 8.86 19.19 13.89
CA VAL A 246 7.78 20.15 13.65
C VAL A 246 7.43 20.92 14.94
N PRO A 247 7.14 20.29 16.09
CA PRO A 247 6.90 21.02 17.34
C PRO A 247 8.11 21.85 17.81
N VAL A 248 9.34 21.33 17.63
CA VAL A 248 10.56 22.04 18.03
C VAL A 248 10.76 23.30 17.20
N ILE A 249 10.60 23.23 15.87
CA ILE A 249 10.70 24.38 14.97
C ILE A 249 9.59 25.40 15.28
N LEU A 250 8.37 24.93 15.57
CA LEU A 250 7.26 25.81 15.98
C LEU A 250 7.59 26.54 17.29
N LEU A 251 8.11 25.83 18.31
CA LEU A 251 8.54 26.46 19.57
C LEU A 251 9.70 27.45 19.36
N LEU A 252 10.67 27.12 18.51
CA LEU A 252 11.79 28.01 18.20
C LEU A 252 11.31 29.25 17.42
N SER A 253 10.28 29.11 16.57
CA SER A 253 9.68 30.25 15.86
C SER A 253 8.97 31.24 16.79
N CYS A 254 8.65 30.85 18.04
CA CYS A 254 8.13 31.77 19.05
C CYS A 254 9.16 32.85 19.49
N ILE A 255 10.47 32.62 19.27
CA ILE A 255 11.52 33.58 19.63
C ILE A 255 11.52 34.79 18.68
N PRO A 256 11.66 34.64 17.35
CA PRO A 256 11.63 35.79 16.44
C PRO A 256 10.28 36.51 16.46
N ILE A 257 9.15 35.82 16.67
CA ILE A 257 7.84 36.49 16.79
C ILE A 257 7.76 37.32 18.09
N ALA A 258 8.31 36.84 19.20
CA ALA A 258 8.37 37.63 20.45
C ALA A 258 9.27 38.86 20.29
N LEU A 259 10.41 38.72 19.61
CA LEU A 259 11.28 39.85 19.28
C LEU A 259 10.60 40.85 18.35
N ALA A 260 9.91 40.36 17.30
CA ALA A 260 9.12 41.19 16.41
C ALA A 260 8.02 41.93 17.19
N TRP A 261 7.37 41.26 18.16
CA TRP A 261 6.36 41.85 19.02
C TRP A 261 6.93 42.99 19.87
N THR A 262 8.11 42.82 20.49
CA THR A 262 8.73 43.85 21.33
C THR A 262 9.27 45.05 20.55
N HIS A 263 9.58 44.86 19.26
CA HIS A 263 10.13 45.91 18.41
C HIS A 263 9.12 46.51 17.43
N SER A 264 7.90 45.96 17.34
CA SER A 264 6.86 46.50 16.48
C SER A 264 6.27 47.78 17.08
N PRO A 265 6.11 48.85 16.30
CA PRO A 265 5.44 50.06 16.77
C PRO A 265 4.00 49.72 17.19
N HIS A 266 3.53 50.31 18.30
CA HIS A 266 2.15 50.15 18.78
C HIS A 266 1.13 50.97 17.99
N GLU A 267 1.48 51.37 16.78
CA GLU A 267 0.61 52.13 15.90
C GLU A 267 -0.38 51.19 15.21
N VAL A 268 -1.58 51.72 14.95
CA VAL A 268 -2.58 51.04 14.13
C VAL A 268 -2.09 51.09 12.68
N GLY A 269 -2.17 49.96 11.99
CA GLY A 269 -1.75 49.87 10.59
C GLY A 269 -2.65 50.71 9.69
N ARG A 270 -2.06 51.30 8.65
CA ARG A 270 -2.83 52.01 7.63
C ARG A 270 -3.03 51.13 6.40
N ASN A 271 -4.12 51.38 5.69
CA ASN A 271 -4.46 50.64 4.48
C ASN A 271 -3.62 51.04 3.25
N ASP A 272 -2.82 52.10 3.35
CA ASP A 272 -1.84 52.52 2.35
C ASP A 272 -0.42 51.98 2.65
N ASP A 273 -0.23 51.24 3.75
CA ASP A 273 1.06 50.67 4.12
C ASP A 273 1.41 49.44 3.25
N ALA A 274 2.67 49.32 2.85
CA ALA A 274 3.18 48.14 2.16
C ALA A 274 2.96 46.84 2.96
N ASN A 275 3.03 46.92 4.30
CA ASN A 275 2.81 45.80 5.21
C ASN A 275 1.37 45.26 5.15
N PHE A 276 0.38 46.12 4.87
CA PHE A 276 -1.02 45.71 4.70
C PHE A 276 -1.18 44.81 3.47
N TYR A 277 -0.62 45.24 2.34
CA TYR A 277 -0.65 44.45 1.10
C TYR A 277 0.18 43.17 1.20
N GLN A 278 1.30 43.20 1.93
CA GLN A 278 2.08 42.00 2.22
C GLN A 278 1.29 41.00 3.08
N LEU A 279 0.53 41.47 4.08
CA LEU A 279 -0.33 40.62 4.90
C LEU A 279 -1.45 39.98 4.06
N ILE A 280 -2.07 40.73 3.15
CA ILE A 280 -3.07 40.20 2.21
C ILE A 280 -2.45 39.14 1.30
N ALA A 281 -1.29 39.42 0.70
CA ALA A 281 -0.60 38.46 -0.16
C ALA A 281 -0.23 37.18 0.60
N GLY A 282 0.31 37.31 1.81
CA GLY A 282 0.61 36.17 2.69
C GLY A 282 -0.63 35.36 3.03
N SER A 283 -1.74 36.03 3.36
CA SER A 283 -3.02 35.40 3.66
C SER A 283 -3.58 34.60 2.48
N LEU A 284 -3.49 35.14 1.26
CA LEU A 284 -3.92 34.44 0.05
C LEU A 284 -3.08 33.19 -0.23
N VAL A 285 -1.76 33.29 -0.08
CA VAL A 285 -0.85 32.14 -0.22
C VAL A 285 -1.15 31.08 0.83
N GLN A 286 -1.43 31.48 2.07
CA GLN A 286 -1.78 30.57 3.16
C GLN A 286 -3.09 29.80 2.86
N VAL A 287 -4.15 30.51 2.43
CA VAL A 287 -5.43 29.89 2.05
C VAL A 287 -5.24 28.93 0.86
N LEU A 288 -4.45 29.32 -0.15
CA LEU A 288 -4.14 28.45 -1.29
C LEU A 288 -3.38 27.19 -0.87
N SER A 289 -2.40 27.33 0.02
CA SER A 289 -1.62 26.20 0.55
C SER A 289 -2.50 25.24 1.35
N LEU A 290 -3.41 25.77 2.17
CA LEU A 290 -4.39 24.96 2.89
C LEU A 290 -5.35 24.22 1.95
N ALA A 291 -5.83 24.88 0.89
CA ALA A 291 -6.70 24.24 -0.11
C ALA A 291 -5.99 23.07 -0.82
N THR A 292 -4.72 23.26 -1.22
CA THR A 292 -3.91 22.21 -1.83
C THR A 292 -3.66 21.04 -0.85
N LEU A 293 -3.46 21.33 0.44
CA LEU A 293 -3.29 20.31 1.48
C LEU A 293 -4.56 19.50 1.75
N LEU A 294 -5.73 20.14 1.71
CA LEU A 294 -7.01 19.49 1.99
C LEU A 294 -7.58 18.77 0.77
N TYR A 295 -7.18 19.13 -0.45
CA TYR A 295 -7.70 18.53 -1.67
C TYR A 295 -7.65 16.99 -1.67
N PRO A 296 -6.53 16.33 -1.31
CA PRO A 296 -6.48 14.86 -1.25
C PRO A 296 -7.41 14.27 -0.18
N THR A 297 -7.57 14.96 0.96
CA THR A 297 -8.38 14.50 2.10
C THR A 297 -9.88 14.51 1.82
N LEU A 298 -10.34 15.31 0.85
CA LEU A 298 -11.75 15.36 0.45
C LEU A 298 -12.19 14.12 -0.34
N PHE A 299 -11.27 13.47 -1.06
CA PHE A 299 -11.60 12.38 -1.97
C PHE A 299 -11.18 10.99 -1.48
N HIS A 300 -10.40 10.90 -0.39
CA HIS A 300 -9.97 9.61 0.18
C HIS A 300 -10.85 9.20 1.37
N SER A 301 -11.64 8.13 1.19
CA SER A 301 -12.53 7.58 2.23
C SER A 301 -11.79 6.92 3.40
N THR A 302 -10.48 6.73 3.29
CA THR A 302 -9.63 6.11 4.32
C THR A 302 -9.35 7.06 5.48
N PHE A 303 -9.55 8.37 5.30
CA PHE A 303 -9.30 9.39 6.32
C PHE A 303 -10.52 9.56 7.25
N ALA A 304 -10.98 8.48 7.88
CA ALA A 304 -12.16 8.49 8.75
C ALA A 304 -11.77 8.48 10.24
N GLY A 305 -12.54 9.19 11.08
CA GLY A 305 -12.41 9.14 12.54
C GLY A 305 -11.90 10.44 13.17
N GLN A 306 -11.10 10.31 14.25
CA GLN A 306 -10.69 11.44 15.09
C GLN A 306 -9.74 12.41 14.36
N SER A 307 -8.80 11.91 13.56
CA SER A 307 -7.86 12.74 12.80
C SER A 307 -8.56 13.61 11.75
N TRP A 308 -9.63 13.11 11.14
CA TRP A 308 -10.47 13.87 10.21
C TRP A 308 -11.13 15.07 10.88
N LEU A 309 -11.77 14.83 12.04
CA LEU A 309 -12.44 15.89 12.80
C LEU A 309 -11.46 17.00 13.20
N TRP A 310 -10.27 16.62 13.70
CA TRP A 310 -9.24 17.59 14.10
C TRP A 310 -8.66 18.35 12.90
N THR A 311 -8.44 17.68 11.77
CA THR A 311 -7.96 18.30 10.52
C THR A 311 -8.91 19.42 10.07
N TRP A 312 -10.23 19.14 10.03
CA TRP A 312 -11.23 20.13 9.66
C TRP A 312 -11.38 21.26 10.68
N THR A 313 -11.33 20.93 11.98
CA THR A 313 -11.40 21.95 13.04
C THR A 313 -10.21 22.91 12.94
N LEU A 314 -8.99 22.39 12.78
CA LEU A 314 -7.78 23.19 12.60
C LEU A 314 -7.82 24.00 11.30
N ALA A 315 -8.37 23.45 10.21
CA ALA A 315 -8.51 24.16 8.94
C ALA A 315 -9.42 25.38 9.08
N VAL A 316 -10.59 25.22 9.72
CA VAL A 316 -11.52 26.33 9.98
C VAL A 316 -10.87 27.39 10.87
N ILE A 317 -10.15 26.97 11.91
CA ILE A 317 -9.40 27.89 12.78
C ILE A 317 -8.34 28.66 11.98
N SER A 318 -7.56 27.97 11.13
CA SER A 318 -6.52 28.60 10.31
C SER A 318 -7.10 29.65 9.34
N VAL A 319 -8.20 29.33 8.67
CA VAL A 319 -8.91 30.26 7.78
C VAL A 319 -9.44 31.46 8.57
N ALA A 320 -10.09 31.22 9.72
CA ALA A 320 -10.61 32.29 10.57
C ALA A 320 -9.50 33.23 11.06
N CYS A 321 -8.38 32.68 11.55
CA CYS A 321 -7.20 33.45 11.96
C CYS A 321 -6.64 34.29 10.81
N THR A 322 -6.58 33.73 9.60
CA THR A 322 -6.07 34.41 8.40
C THR A 322 -6.93 35.62 8.06
N PHE A 323 -8.26 35.47 7.97
CA PHE A 323 -9.16 36.60 7.68
C PHE A 323 -9.20 37.63 8.82
N LEU A 324 -9.24 37.17 10.07
CA LEU A 324 -9.23 38.06 11.23
C LEU A 324 -7.92 38.85 11.33
N SER A 325 -6.78 38.29 10.92
CA SER A 325 -5.50 39.01 10.93
C SER A 325 -5.54 40.26 10.05
N VAL A 326 -6.10 40.16 8.84
CA VAL A 326 -6.24 41.28 7.90
C VAL A 326 -7.20 42.34 8.47
N LEU A 327 -8.32 41.92 9.07
CA LEU A 327 -9.26 42.84 9.70
C LEU A 327 -8.63 43.55 10.90
N LEU A 328 -7.94 42.81 11.78
CA LEU A 328 -7.29 43.38 12.96
C LEU A 328 -6.17 44.34 12.60
N TYR A 329 -5.49 44.16 11.46
CA TYR A 329 -4.43 45.08 11.03
C TYR A 329 -4.95 46.54 10.89
N VAL A 330 -6.20 46.71 10.47
CA VAL A 330 -6.83 48.02 10.24
C VAL A 330 -7.40 48.63 11.52
N PHE A 331 -7.85 47.80 12.46
CA PHE A 331 -8.59 48.25 13.65
C PHE A 331 -7.79 48.22 14.96
N LEU A 332 -6.72 47.43 15.03
CA LEU A 332 -5.90 47.22 16.22
C LEU A 332 -4.42 47.44 15.90
N PRO A 333 -3.56 47.55 16.95
CA PRO A 333 -2.13 47.58 16.75
C PRO A 333 -1.65 46.39 15.92
N ILE A 334 -0.67 46.64 15.04
CA ILE A 334 -0.14 45.67 14.08
C ILE A 334 0.27 44.36 14.75
N THR A 335 0.74 44.41 16.00
CA THR A 335 1.13 43.23 16.80
C THR A 335 0.04 42.16 16.87
N TRP A 336 -1.23 42.53 17.06
CA TRP A 336 -2.34 41.58 17.16
C TRP A 336 -2.62 40.86 15.84
N SER A 337 -2.50 41.57 14.73
CA SER A 337 -2.64 40.97 13.40
C SER A 337 -1.56 39.93 13.13
N MET A 338 -0.30 40.24 13.49
CA MET A 338 0.83 39.32 13.35
C MET A 338 0.66 38.08 14.23
N GLY A 339 0.20 38.25 15.48
CA GLY A 339 -0.07 37.15 16.39
C GLY A 339 -1.15 36.19 15.87
N LEU A 340 -2.25 36.72 15.31
CA LEU A 340 -3.29 35.88 14.70
C LEU A 340 -2.81 35.19 13.43
N ALA A 341 -2.08 35.88 12.55
CA ALA A 341 -1.52 35.28 11.33
C ALA A 341 -0.57 34.12 11.68
N PHE A 342 0.28 34.31 12.71
CA PHE A 342 1.13 33.25 13.23
C PHE A 342 0.34 32.05 13.74
N GLY A 343 -0.72 32.28 14.53
CA GLY A 343 -1.61 31.21 14.99
C GLY A 343 -2.24 30.40 13.85
N GLY A 344 -2.60 31.06 12.75
CA GLY A 344 -3.10 30.41 11.54
C GLY A 344 -2.05 29.49 10.90
N MET A 345 -0.79 29.93 10.85
CA MET A 345 0.32 29.12 10.32
C MET A 345 0.60 27.90 11.21
N VAL A 346 0.59 28.06 12.54
CA VAL A 346 0.74 26.95 13.50
C VAL A 346 -0.35 25.90 13.29
N ALA A 347 -1.61 26.32 13.18
CA ALA A 347 -2.73 25.41 12.91
C ALA A 347 -2.53 24.64 11.59
N GLN A 348 -2.04 25.31 10.54
CA GLN A 348 -1.75 24.67 9.27
C GLN A 348 -0.59 23.65 9.38
N SER A 349 0.47 23.95 10.12
CA SER A 349 1.56 22.99 10.35
C SER A 349 1.07 21.76 11.12
N LEU A 350 0.16 21.93 12.08
CA LEU A 350 -0.46 20.80 12.78
C LEU A 350 -1.34 19.95 11.86
N ILE A 351 -2.02 20.55 10.88
CA ILE A 351 -2.76 19.80 9.84
C ILE A 351 -1.82 18.91 9.03
N VAL A 352 -0.67 19.45 8.59
CA VAL A 352 0.34 18.65 7.87
C VAL A 352 0.79 17.46 8.70
N LEU A 353 1.05 17.69 10.00
CA LEU A 353 1.44 16.62 10.91
C LEU A 353 0.34 15.55 11.07
N GLN A 354 -0.93 15.96 11.18
CA GLN A 354 -2.07 15.04 11.25
C GLN A 354 -2.25 14.22 9.97
N ILE A 355 -2.09 14.85 8.81
CA ILE A 355 -2.15 14.16 7.51
C ILE A 355 -1.02 13.14 7.41
N VAL A 356 0.20 13.52 7.78
CA VAL A 356 1.36 12.63 7.75
C VAL A 356 1.23 11.45 8.73
N HIS A 357 0.55 11.61 9.85
CA HIS A 357 0.33 10.53 10.82
C HIS A 357 -0.86 9.61 10.46
N ALA A 358 -1.80 10.12 9.65
CA ALA A 358 -3.00 9.38 9.29
C ALA A 358 -2.89 8.67 7.93
N ILE A 359 -1.97 9.12 7.07
CA ILE A 359 -1.41 8.33 5.96
C ILE A 359 -0.38 7.37 6.57
#